data_AF-A7TMT7-F1
#
_entry.id   AF-A7TMT7-F1
#
_cell.length_a   1.000
_cell.length_b   1.000
_cell.length_c   1.000
_cell.angle_alpha   90.00
_cell.angle_beta   90.00
_cell.angle_gamma   90.00
#
_symmetry.space_group_name_H-M   'P 1'
#
loop_
_entity.id
_entity.type
_entity.pdbx_description
1 polymer ?
#
loop_
_entity_poly.entity_id
_entity_poly.type
_entity_poly.pdbx_seq_one_letter_code
_entity_poly.pdbx_strand_id
1 'polypeptide(L)' 'MNENTAVKIYNNITLRSLSAYQLLSYRENMCELFQLLDDSEKHGAIVNDKRQERTLQSMKEQIEALKKESD' A
#
# COMPACT_ATOMS: atom_id res chain seq x y z
N MET A 1 10.25 0.65 32.95
CA MET A 1 11.27 1.02 31.93
C MET A 1 10.51 1.34 30.67
N ASN A 2 10.34 2.64 30.36
CA ASN A 2 9.61 3.09 29.17
C ASN A 2 10.64 3.62 28.17
N GLU A 3 11.03 2.80 27.21
CA GLU A 3 11.85 3.24 26.09
C GLU A 3 10.97 4.03 25.13
N ASN A 4 11.09 5.36 25.18
CA ASN A 4 10.59 6.25 24.13
C ASN A 4 11.37 5.95 22.84
N THR A 5 10.84 5.06 22.00
CA THR A 5 11.35 4.85 20.63
C THR A 5 11.04 6.09 19.79
N ALA A 6 11.93 7.07 19.82
CA ALA A 6 11.92 8.20 18.91
C ALA A 6 12.05 7.66 17.47
N VAL A 7 10.96 7.70 16.72
CA VAL A 7 10.94 7.40 15.28
C VAL A 7 11.85 8.41 14.59
N LYS A 8 13.06 8.01 14.20
CA LYS A 8 13.97 8.85 13.45
C LYS A 8 13.37 9.09 12.05
N ILE A 9 12.96 10.32 11.80
CA ILE A 9 12.49 10.75 10.47
C ILE A 9 13.74 10.98 9.60
N TYR A 10 14.04 10.00 8.75
CA TYR A 10 15.15 10.10 7.79
C TYR A 10 14.68 10.84 6.53
N ASN A 11 14.82 12.17 6.52
CA ASN A 11 14.45 13.01 5.38
C ASN A 11 15.61 13.22 4.37
N ASN A 12 16.82 12.73 4.64
CA ASN A 12 17.96 12.93 3.75
C ASN A 12 18.13 11.76 2.77
N ILE A 13 18.12 12.08 1.47
CA ILE A 13 18.48 11.13 0.42
C ILE A 13 19.98 11.25 0.15
N THR A 14 20.69 10.14 0.28
CA THR A 14 22.12 10.03 -0.03
C THR A 14 22.31 9.13 -1.25
N LEU A 15 23.48 9.18 -1.89
CA LEU A 15 23.83 8.25 -2.96
C LEU A 15 23.68 6.78 -2.52
N ARG A 16 24.05 6.48 -1.26
CA ARG A 16 23.88 5.15 -0.66
C ARG A 16 22.41 4.75 -0.57
N SER A 17 21.53 5.62 -0.06
CA SER A 17 20.11 5.26 0.09
C SER A 17 19.41 5.13 -1.26
N LEU A 18 19.76 5.97 -2.25
CA LEU A 18 19.20 5.90 -3.58
C LEU A 18 19.61 4.62 -4.32
N SER A 19 20.91 4.31 -4.33
CA SER A 19 21.43 3.08 -4.97
C SER A 19 20.95 1.81 -4.27
N ALA A 20 20.88 1.81 -2.93
CA ALA A 20 20.32 0.69 -2.18
C ALA A 20 18.84 0.47 -2.51
N TYR A 21 18.04 1.54 -2.58
CA TYR A 21 16.63 1.45 -2.97
C TYR A 21 16.46 0.87 -4.37
N GLN A 22 17.21 1.38 -5.36
CA GLN A 22 17.17 0.85 -6.72
C GLN A 22 17.53 -0.64 -6.76
N LEU A 23 18.64 -1.02 -6.14
CA LEU A 23 19.09 -2.42 -6.12
C LEU A 23 18.07 -3.34 -5.44
N LEU A 24 17.49 -2.90 -4.33
CA LEU A 24 16.51 -3.69 -3.59
C LEU A 24 15.23 -3.88 -4.40
N SER A 25 14.73 -2.82 -5.03
CA SER A 25 13.56 -2.89 -5.91
C SER A 25 13.78 -3.83 -7.10
N TYR A 26 14.96 -3.78 -7.75
CA TYR A 26 15.28 -4.72 -8.82
C TYR A 26 15.32 -6.18 -8.35
N ARG A 27 15.85 -6.44 -7.15
CA ARG A 27 15.91 -7.79 -6.59
C ARG A 27 14.53 -8.32 -6.22
N GLU A 28 13.70 -7.49 -5.60
CA GLU A 28 12.31 -7.85 -5.24
C GLU A 28 11.53 -8.27 -6.50
N ASN A 29 11.55 -7.44 -7.55
CA ASN A 29 10.86 -7.73 -8.81
C ASN A 29 11.36 -9.03 -9.47
N MET A 30 12.67 -9.30 -9.45
CA MET A 30 13.23 -10.53 -10.01
C MET A 30 12.80 -11.75 -9.20
N CYS A 31 12.83 -11.68 -7.87
CA CYS A 31 12.42 -12.78 -7.03
C CYS A 31 10.91 -13.05 -7.11
N GLU A 32 10.09 -12.01 -7.29
CA GLU A 32 8.66 -12.12 -7.55
C GLU A 32 8.37 -12.86 -8.86
N LEU A 33 9.10 -12.53 -9.95
CA LEU A 33 8.96 -13.20 -11.25
C LEU A 33 9.16 -14.72 -11.15
N PHE A 34 10.07 -15.18 -10.30
CA PHE A 34 10.35 -16.59 -10.08
C PHE A 34 9.55 -17.21 -8.91
N GLN A 35 8.58 -16.47 -8.35
CA GLN A 35 7.75 -16.91 -7.21
C GLN A 35 8.58 -17.34 -6.00
N LEU A 36 9.69 -16.63 -5.75
CA LEU A 36 10.60 -16.89 -4.63
C LEU A 36 10.29 -16.04 -3.40
N LEU A 37 9.31 -15.15 -3.49
CA LEU A 37 8.86 -14.28 -2.41
C LEU A 37 7.39 -14.55 -2.09
N ASP A 38 7.06 -14.50 -0.80
CA ASP A 38 5.68 -14.38 -0.34
C ASP A 38 5.43 -12.92 0.03
N ASP A 39 4.58 -12.26 -0.76
CA ASP A 39 4.19 -10.86 -0.57
C ASP A 39 2.74 -10.71 -0.07
N SER A 40 2.12 -11.81 0.39
CA SER A 40 0.70 -11.87 0.78
C SER A 40 0.30 -10.81 1.82
N GLU A 41 1.16 -10.52 2.80
CA GLU A 41 0.90 -9.50 3.81
C GLU A 41 0.86 -8.08 3.21
N LYS A 42 1.85 -7.76 2.36
CA LYS A 42 1.95 -6.47 1.65
C LYS A 42 0.77 -6.30 0.70
N HIS A 43 0.47 -7.36 -0.07
CA HIS A 43 -0.67 -7.39 -0.97
C HIS A 43 -1.98 -7.17 -0.22
N GLY A 44 -2.24 -7.92 0.86
CA GLY A 44 -3.44 -7.80 1.67
C GLY A 44 -3.61 -6.41 2.32
N ALA A 45 -2.51 -5.78 2.74
CA ALA A 45 -2.53 -4.42 3.27
C ALA A 45 -2.87 -3.36 2.22
N ILE A 46 -2.38 -3.52 0.98
CA ILE A 46 -2.62 -2.58 -0.13
C ILE A 46 -4.03 -2.77 -0.70
N VAL A 47 -4.40 -4.00 -1.05
CA VAL A 47 -5.70 -4.35 -1.64
C VAL A 47 -6.80 -4.07 -0.63
N ASN A 48 -6.65 -4.55 0.61
CA ASN A 48 -7.54 -4.34 1.73
C ASN A 48 -9.01 -4.53 1.36
N ASP A 49 -9.44 -5.79 1.23
CA ASP A 49 -10.77 -6.18 0.77
C ASP A 49 -11.90 -5.47 1.53
N LYS A 50 -11.76 -5.31 2.85
CA LYS A 50 -12.73 -4.60 3.69
C LYS A 50 -12.88 -3.13 3.28
N ARG A 51 -11.79 -2.47 2.89
CA ARG A 51 -11.84 -1.10 2.38
C ARG A 51 -12.47 -1.05 0.98
N GLN A 52 -12.17 -2.02 0.12
CA GLN A 52 -12.78 -2.10 -1.21
C GLN A 52 -14.29 -2.28 -1.13
N GLU A 53 -14.77 -3.18 -0.27
CA GLU A 53 -16.20 -3.45 -0.08
C GLU A 53 -16.94 -2.21 0.42
N ARG A 54 -16.38 -1.50 1.41
CA ARG A 54 -16.93 -0.22 1.89
C ARG A 54 -16.98 0.83 0.77
N THR A 55 -15.94 0.90 -0.04
CA THR A 55 -15.87 1.85 -1.17
C THR A 55 -16.95 1.52 -2.20
N LEU A 56 -17.12 0.25 -2.54
CA LEU A 56 -18.17 -0.22 -3.44
C LEU A 56 -19.56 0.12 -2.92
N GLN A 57 -19.81 -0.14 -1.63
CA GLN A 57 -21.10 0.16 -1.02
C GLN A 57 -21.40 1.66 -1.03
N SER A 58 -20.43 2.49 -0.67
CA SER A 58 -20.54 3.95 -0.75
C SER A 58 -20.85 4.44 -2.17
N MET A 59 -20.21 3.87 -3.18
CA MET A 59 -20.49 4.21 -4.58
C MET A 59 -21.89 3.80 -5.02
N LYS A 60 -22.39 2.63 -4.59
CA LYS A 60 -23.76 2.19 -4.87
C LYS A 60 -24.79 3.14 -4.27
N GLU A 61 -24.57 3.55 -3.01
CA GLU A 61 -25.44 4.50 -2.32
C GLU A 61 -25.45 5.87 -3.01
N GLN A 62 -24.30 6.36 -3.46
CA GLN A 62 -24.21 7.60 -4.24
C GLN A 62 -24.97 7.49 -5.57
N ILE A 63 -24.83 6.38 -6.29
CA ILE A 63 -25.57 6.15 -7.54
C ILE A 63 -27.08 6.13 -7.29
N GLU A 64 -27.52 5.48 -6.21
CA GLU A 64 -28.94 5.43 -5.86
C GLU A 64 -29.50 6.81 -5.50
N ALA A 65 -28.74 7.62 -4.76
CA ALA A 65 -29.11 9.00 -4.45
C ALA A 65 -29.27 9.84 -5.72
N LEU A 66 -28.31 9.77 -6.64
CA LEU A 66 -28.35 10.50 -7.90
C LEU A 66 -29.52 10.09 -8.80
N LYS A 67 -29.90 8.80 -8.80
CA LYS A 67 -31.09 8.35 -9.52
C LYS A 67 -32.37 8.97 -8.97
N LYS A 68 -32.50 9.01 -7.64
CA LYS A 68 -33.68 9.60 -6.97
C LYS A 68 -33.76 11.12 -7.11
N GLU A 69 -32.66 11.81 -7.35
CA GLU A 69 -32.64 13.25 -7.64
C GLU A 69 -32.99 13.58 -9.10
N SER A 70 -32.85 12.60 -10.01
CA SER A 70 -33.11 12.77 -11.45
C SER A 70 -34.53 12.33 -11.87
N ASP A 71 -35.24 11.61 -11.00
CA ASP A 71 -36.66 11.24 -11.15
C ASP A 71 -37.57 12.28 -10.47
#